data_AF-A0A8S3U6L8-F1
#
_entry.id   AF-A0A8S3U6L8-F1
#
_cell.length_a   1.000
_cell.length_b   1.000
_cell.length_c   1.000
_cell.angle_alpha   90.00
_cell.angle_beta   90.00
_cell.angle_gamma   90.00
#
_symmetry.space_group_name_H-M   'P 1'
#
loop_
_entity.id
_entity.type
_entity.pdbx_description
1 polymer ?
#
loop_
_entity_poly.entity_id
_entity_poly.type
_entity_poly.pdbx_seq_one_letter_code
_entity_poly.pdbx_strand_id
1 'polypeptide(L)'
;METRLPLDKTSRISEFIKKFLNRQSCTKRELLQLLGHLNFAMRVIIPGRSFVSYLISLSTTVKDLKDKIYLTDECRTDLRFWYSFLVNWNGINMFYDSDYTSVRDIELYTDAASTIGYGGYFKGKWFCSPWPDDLNSPCEKKFSMAFLELYPIVVAAILWGHSWTTKRILFRCDNEATVHIVNKGRSRCLLIMKLMRTLTLYASRAVQDTCTFSGQSTSQVPASLTSNVALKSTVSDLWRHVLSTRTSQTYKVGYRAYTAFLANNGVVWLGKPMPPISEDILIYFVAHCYKNLRLLHTTIKLYLCGIRFYYIQSNCDHPFDYTNESTLLRLNMIMRAVKRIQGEHNSKPRLPITFQVLGRICNSLRAGVFSTFTDCMLETACTVAFFGFLRCGEFTVSKHFDSTVNLSVTDVEILDSYAILHLKTSKTDPFRKGVSIQLHKSDHTICPFSAVQKYIAIRKGREASFCFSDPLFVKENGNALDRDFFIRSLRHVLDICGYNSSLYNGHSFRIGASTSAGSVNIQDHLIKTLGRWTSDSYCRYIRISKDTIGKAQKSLTLSKNT
;
A
#
# COMPACT_ATOMS: atom_id res chain seq x y z
N MET A 1 28.67 -11.25 3.24
CA MET A 1 28.36 -9.81 3.49
C MET A 1 28.31 -9.65 5.02
N GLU A 2 28.45 -8.46 5.60
CA GLU A 2 28.35 -8.28 7.05
C GLU A 2 27.45 -7.08 7.34
N THR A 3 26.65 -7.15 8.40
CA THR A 3 25.90 -5.98 8.90
C THR A 3 26.38 -5.67 10.30
N ARG A 4 26.87 -4.44 10.49
CA ARG A 4 27.46 -3.96 11.73
C ARG A 4 26.69 -2.77 12.25
N LEU A 5 26.43 -2.76 13.56
CA LEU A 5 26.02 -1.54 14.24
C LEU A 5 27.30 -0.73 14.54
N PRO A 6 27.40 0.53 14.08
CA PRO A 6 28.55 1.37 14.38
C PRO A 6 28.83 1.47 15.90
N LEU A 7 30.11 1.45 16.30
CA LEU A 7 30.53 1.41 17.71
C LEU A 7 30.09 2.65 18.50
N ASP A 8 30.04 3.80 17.85
CA ASP A 8 29.49 5.04 18.41
C ASP A 8 28.00 4.87 18.78
N LYS A 9 27.24 4.14 17.96
CA LYS A 9 25.83 3.87 18.19
C LYS A 9 25.61 2.82 19.26
N THR A 10 26.39 1.74 19.31
CA THR A 10 26.29 0.74 20.39
C THR A 10 26.58 1.39 21.75
N SER A 11 27.68 2.16 21.86
CA SER A 11 28.02 2.88 23.09
C SER A 11 26.94 3.86 23.52
N ARG A 12 26.41 4.65 22.57
CA ARG A 12 25.34 5.61 22.84
C ARG A 12 24.06 4.93 23.34
N ILE A 13 23.65 3.82 22.73
CA ILE A 13 22.44 3.09 23.14
C ILE A 13 22.63 2.46 24.52
N SER A 14 23.79 1.84 24.76
CA SER A 14 24.14 1.26 26.06
C SER A 14 24.15 2.29 27.18
N GLU A 15 24.69 3.49 26.93
CA GLU A 15 24.66 4.59 27.89
C GLU A 15 23.24 5.10 28.16
N PHE A 16 22.41 5.18 27.11
CA PHE A 16 21.00 5.56 27.23
C PHE A 16 20.23 4.54 28.09
N ILE A 17 20.45 3.24 27.88
CA ILE A 17 19.81 2.18 28.67
C ILE A 17 20.26 2.24 30.14
N LYS A 18 21.56 2.43 30.43
CA LYS A 18 22.07 2.62 31.80
C LYS A 18 21.35 3.77 32.52
N LYS A 19 21.18 4.90 31.84
CA LYS A 19 20.46 6.07 32.39
C LYS A 19 19.01 5.75 32.71
N PHE A 20 18.33 4.92 31.90
CA PHE A 20 16.96 4.48 32.18
C PHE A 20 16.89 3.48 33.34
N LEU A 21 17.82 2.53 33.44
CA LEU A 21 17.84 1.53 34.51
C LEU A 21 17.99 2.15 35.91
N ASN A 22 18.63 3.32 36.01
CA ASN A 22 18.82 4.04 37.27
C ASN A 22 17.66 4.96 37.66
N ARG A 23 16.61 5.10 36.82
CA ARG A 23 15.46 5.97 37.08
C ARG A 23 14.27 5.16 37.58
N GLN A 24 13.37 5.79 38.34
CA GLN A 24 12.07 5.22 38.71
C GLN A 24 10.97 5.48 37.66
N SER A 25 11.07 6.60 36.93
CA SER A 25 10.14 6.99 35.87
C SER A 25 10.85 7.72 34.73
N CYS A 26 10.19 7.82 33.58
CA CYS A 26 10.61 8.59 32.42
C CYS A 26 9.41 9.26 31.75
N THR A 27 9.63 10.26 30.90
CA THR A 27 8.55 10.83 30.08
C THR A 27 8.24 9.94 28.87
N LYS A 28 7.01 10.00 28.35
CA LYS A 28 6.63 9.31 27.10
C LYS A 28 7.59 9.66 25.95
N ARG A 29 8.01 10.92 25.83
CA ARG A 29 8.97 11.38 24.82
C ARG A 29 10.32 10.67 24.95
N GLU A 30 10.85 10.56 26.16
CA GLU A 30 12.12 9.87 26.42
C GLU A 30 12.00 8.37 26.10
N LEU A 31 10.90 7.71 26.48
CA LEU A 31 10.67 6.30 26.16
C LEU A 31 10.57 6.05 24.65
N LEU A 32 9.88 6.94 23.92
CA LEU A 32 9.79 6.86 22.45
C LEU A 32 11.14 7.12 21.77
N GLN A 33 11.99 7.97 22.34
CA GLN A 33 13.35 8.18 21.85
C GLN A 33 14.21 6.92 22.02
N LEU A 34 14.17 6.29 23.20
CA LEU A 34 14.84 5.01 23.45
C LEU A 34 14.31 3.92 22.50
N LEU A 35 13.00 3.83 22.32
CA LEU A 35 12.37 2.93 21.35
C LEU A 35 12.86 3.16 19.91
N GLY A 36 13.06 4.41 19.49
CA GLY A 36 13.63 4.75 18.19
C GLY A 36 15.05 4.19 18.02
N HIS A 37 15.87 4.32 19.06
CA HIS A 37 17.22 3.76 19.08
C HIS A 37 17.24 2.23 19.06
N LEU A 38 16.39 1.58 19.87
CA LEU A 38 16.26 0.12 19.88
C LEU A 38 15.70 -0.42 18.55
N ASN A 39 14.72 0.26 17.94
CA ASN A 39 14.21 -0.07 16.60
C ASN A 39 15.28 -0.02 15.52
N PHE A 40 16.22 0.91 15.62
CA PHE A 40 17.37 0.96 14.72
C PHE A 40 18.32 -0.22 14.97
N ALA A 41 18.66 -0.51 16.23
CA ALA A 41 19.51 -1.64 16.59
C ALA A 41 18.91 -3.00 16.17
N MET A 42 17.58 -3.16 16.25
CA MET A 42 16.87 -4.38 15.83
C MET A 42 17.00 -4.74 14.35
N ARG A 43 17.44 -3.81 13.51
CA ARG A 43 17.72 -4.11 12.09
C ARG A 43 18.95 -5.02 11.91
N VAL A 44 19.83 -5.01 12.89
CA VAL A 44 21.06 -5.83 12.94
C VAL A 44 20.93 -6.92 14.00
N ILE A 45 20.29 -6.59 15.14
CA ILE A 45 20.03 -7.46 16.29
C ILE A 45 18.59 -8.00 16.20
N ILE A 46 18.39 -8.98 15.31
CA ILE A 46 17.06 -9.58 15.06
C ILE A 46 16.39 -10.15 16.34
N PRO A 47 17.13 -10.81 17.27
CA PRO A 47 16.56 -11.30 18.54
C PRO A 47 15.96 -10.19 19.43
N GLY A 48 16.35 -8.92 19.25
CA GLY A 48 15.87 -7.81 20.07
C GLY A 48 14.36 -7.53 19.97
N ARG A 49 13.66 -8.08 18.96
CA ARG A 49 12.22 -7.83 18.69
C ARG A 49 11.31 -8.23 19.85
N SER A 50 11.64 -9.32 20.54
CA SER A 50 10.83 -9.82 21.67
C SER A 50 10.90 -8.96 22.93
N PHE A 51 11.88 -8.07 23.00
CA PHE A 51 12.12 -7.19 24.16
C PHE A 51 11.70 -5.74 23.92
N VAL A 52 11.05 -5.43 22.77
CA VAL A 52 10.56 -4.07 22.44
C VAL A 52 9.05 -3.95 22.56
N SER A 53 8.30 -5.05 22.40
CA SER A 53 6.83 -5.03 22.40
C SER A 53 6.24 -4.46 23.69
N TYR A 54 6.85 -4.76 24.85
CA TYR A 54 6.37 -4.27 26.13
C TYR A 54 6.69 -2.80 26.35
N LEU A 55 7.87 -2.32 25.94
CA LEU A 55 8.22 -0.90 25.94
C LEU A 55 7.22 -0.08 25.09
N ILE A 56 6.78 -0.61 23.95
CA ILE A 56 5.74 0.01 23.11
C ILE A 56 4.40 0.04 23.86
N SER A 57 3.97 -1.09 24.44
CA SER A 57 2.74 -1.14 25.23
C SER A 57 2.76 -0.14 26.38
N LEU A 58 3.88 -0.06 27.09
CA LEU A 58 4.07 0.87 28.20
C LEU A 58 3.98 2.33 27.71
N SER A 59 4.50 2.65 26.52
CA SER A 59 4.36 3.99 25.93
C SER A 59 2.93 4.41 25.59
N THR A 60 2.01 3.45 25.46
CA THR A 60 0.59 3.72 25.17
C THR A 60 -0.28 3.93 26.41
N THR A 61 0.28 3.75 27.62
CA THR A 61 -0.45 3.92 28.89
C THR A 61 -0.80 5.38 29.20
N VAL A 62 -0.06 6.33 28.63
CA VAL A 62 -0.24 7.77 28.82
C VAL A 62 -0.49 8.48 27.49
N LYS A 63 -1.24 9.59 27.51
CA LYS A 63 -1.70 10.26 26.28
C LYS A 63 -0.66 11.24 25.76
N ASP A 64 -0.18 12.16 26.59
CA ASP A 64 0.70 13.26 26.18
C ASP A 64 2.18 12.91 26.23
N LEU A 65 2.98 13.61 25.42
CA LEU A 65 4.42 13.37 25.30
C LEU A 65 5.21 13.72 26.57
N LYS A 66 4.65 14.60 27.41
CA LYS A 66 5.26 15.09 28.66
C LYS A 66 4.87 14.24 29.87
N ASP A 67 3.89 13.35 29.73
CA ASP A 67 3.40 12.52 30.81
C ASP A 67 4.47 11.55 31.30
N LYS A 68 4.47 11.30 32.62
CA LYS A 68 5.40 10.37 33.27
C LYS A 68 4.89 8.93 33.20
N ILE A 69 5.81 8.03 32.93
CA ILE A 69 5.64 6.59 32.86
C ILE A 69 6.58 5.95 33.89
N TYR A 70 6.04 5.11 34.77
CA TYR A 70 6.83 4.35 35.74
C TYR A 70 7.46 3.12 35.08
N LEU A 71 8.73 2.87 35.39
CA LEU A 71 9.48 1.74 34.83
C LEU A 71 9.23 0.49 35.69
N THR A 72 8.38 -0.39 35.19
CA THR A 72 8.05 -1.69 35.81
C THR A 72 9.24 -2.66 35.78
N ASP A 73 9.16 -3.74 36.56
CA ASP A 73 10.20 -4.76 36.59
C ASP A 73 10.35 -5.51 35.27
N GLU A 74 9.27 -5.72 34.52
CA GLU A 74 9.34 -6.28 33.17
C GLU A 74 10.04 -5.32 32.20
N CYS A 75 9.80 -4.01 32.32
CA CYS A 75 10.51 -2.99 31.53
C CYS A 75 12.01 -3.04 31.83
N ARG A 76 12.37 -3.09 33.12
CA ARG A 76 13.77 -3.19 33.54
C ARG A 76 14.42 -4.48 33.08
N THR A 77 13.69 -5.59 33.06
CA THR A 77 14.18 -6.88 32.57
C THR A 77 14.49 -6.81 31.07
N ASP A 78 13.58 -6.25 30.27
CA ASP A 78 13.79 -6.02 28.83
C ASP A 78 15.01 -5.10 28.58
N LEU A 79 15.16 -4.04 29.37
CA LEU A 79 16.29 -3.12 29.28
C LEU A 79 17.62 -3.76 29.71
N ARG A 80 17.64 -4.57 30.78
CA ARG A 80 18.84 -5.33 31.19
C ARG A 80 19.25 -6.33 30.12
N PHE A 81 18.29 -6.99 29.47
CA PHE A 81 18.56 -7.88 28.35
C PHE A 81 19.21 -7.12 27.19
N TRP A 82 18.61 -6.00 26.77
CA TRP A 82 19.19 -5.14 25.73
C TRP A 82 20.60 -4.67 26.06
N TYR A 83 20.83 -4.28 27.31
CA TYR A 83 22.15 -3.87 27.78
C TYR A 83 23.16 -5.02 27.69
N SER A 84 22.82 -6.20 28.23
CA SER A 84 23.66 -7.39 28.15
C SER A 84 23.98 -7.78 26.71
N PHE A 85 22.98 -7.74 25.83
CA PHE A 85 23.16 -8.03 24.42
C PHE A 85 24.12 -7.03 23.76
N LEU A 86 23.94 -5.72 23.97
CA LEU A 86 24.80 -4.71 23.36
C LEU A 86 26.25 -4.74 23.88
N VAL A 87 26.48 -5.17 25.12
CA VAL A 87 27.84 -5.33 25.67
C VAL A 87 28.51 -6.61 25.17
N ASN A 88 27.78 -7.72 25.11
CA ASN A 88 28.33 -9.03 24.74
C ASN A 88 28.31 -9.30 23.23
N TRP A 89 27.70 -8.42 22.44
CA TRP A 89 27.63 -8.56 20.99
C TRP A 89 28.89 -8.03 20.31
N ASN A 90 29.57 -8.89 19.55
CA ASN A 90 30.84 -8.62 18.88
C ASN A 90 30.76 -7.64 17.69
N GLY A 91 29.62 -6.98 17.47
CA GLY A 91 29.47 -5.98 16.41
C GLY A 91 29.12 -6.54 15.03
N ILE A 92 29.04 -7.86 14.85
CA ILE A 92 28.91 -8.49 13.53
C ILE A 92 27.78 -9.52 13.57
N ASN A 93 26.81 -9.40 12.66
CA ASN A 93 25.93 -10.50 12.31
C ASN A 93 26.47 -11.16 11.03
N MET A 94 27.00 -12.39 11.16
CA MET A 94 27.39 -13.23 10.03
C MET A 94 26.12 -13.76 9.36
N PHE A 95 26.07 -13.75 8.03
CA PHE A 95 24.93 -14.29 7.30
C PHE A 95 24.80 -15.76 7.68
N TYR A 96 23.63 -16.15 8.19
CA TYR A 96 23.34 -17.55 8.45
C TYR A 96 23.53 -18.35 7.17
N ASP A 97 24.05 -19.58 7.29
CA ASP A 97 24.14 -20.51 6.16
C ASP A 97 22.80 -20.57 5.39
N SER A 98 22.92 -20.66 4.07
CA SER A 98 21.80 -20.66 3.12
C SER A 98 20.89 -21.86 3.26
N ASP A 99 21.37 -22.93 3.90
CA ASP A 99 20.71 -24.22 3.95
C ASP A 99 20.06 -24.44 5.32
N TYR A 100 18.75 -24.68 5.32
CA TYR A 100 18.02 -25.10 6.52
C TYR A 100 18.38 -26.56 6.82
N THR A 101 18.80 -26.87 8.04
CA THR A 101 18.89 -28.28 8.46
C THR A 101 17.47 -28.83 8.63
N SER A 102 17.15 -29.91 7.90
CA SER A 102 15.81 -30.50 7.95
C SER A 102 15.56 -31.13 9.32
N VAL A 103 14.30 -31.08 9.79
CA VAL A 103 13.86 -31.71 11.05
C VAL A 103 14.14 -33.22 11.08
N ARG A 104 14.24 -33.86 9.90
CA ARG A 104 14.63 -35.27 9.78
C ARG A 104 16.09 -35.54 10.12
N ASP A 105 16.95 -34.52 10.09
CA ASP A 105 18.39 -34.64 10.38
C ASP A 105 18.71 -34.36 11.87
N ILE A 106 17.75 -33.78 12.60
CA ILE A 106 17.88 -33.38 14.01
C ILE A 106 16.87 -34.12 14.93
N GLU A 107 15.86 -34.77 14.36
CA GLU A 107 14.82 -35.54 15.08
C GLU A 107 14.12 -34.73 16.18
N LEU A 108 13.69 -33.48 15.90
CA LEU A 108 13.04 -32.60 16.88
C LEU A 108 11.53 -32.47 16.63
N TYR A 109 10.71 -32.88 17.61
CA TYR A 109 9.25 -32.78 17.55
C TYR A 109 8.71 -32.21 18.86
N THR A 110 7.66 -31.40 18.80
CA THR A 110 6.98 -30.81 19.96
C THR A 110 5.48 -30.90 19.74
N ASP A 111 4.73 -31.26 20.77
CA ASP A 111 3.27 -31.36 20.71
C ASP A 111 2.63 -30.99 22.04
N ALA A 112 1.35 -30.61 22.00
CA ALA A 112 0.58 -30.21 23.16
C ALA A 112 -0.89 -30.63 23.04
N ALA A 113 -1.38 -31.33 24.06
CA ALA A 113 -2.79 -31.61 24.24
C ALA A 113 -3.41 -30.55 25.16
N SER A 114 -4.45 -29.87 24.69
CA SER A 114 -5.07 -28.73 25.38
C SER A 114 -5.60 -29.01 26.79
N THR A 115 -5.88 -30.28 27.12
CA THR A 115 -6.48 -30.69 28.40
C THR A 115 -5.57 -31.58 29.26
N ILE A 116 -4.50 -32.13 28.70
CA ILE A 116 -3.71 -33.20 29.35
C ILE A 116 -2.32 -32.69 29.70
N GLY A 117 -1.58 -32.17 28.73
CA GLY A 117 -0.19 -31.81 28.93
C GLY A 117 0.54 -31.53 27.62
N TYR A 118 1.86 -31.51 27.70
CA TYR A 118 2.74 -31.16 26.58
C TYR A 118 3.96 -32.07 26.56
N GLY A 119 4.60 -32.18 25.40
CA GLY A 119 5.76 -33.05 25.24
C GLY A 119 6.64 -32.66 24.07
N GLY A 120 7.82 -33.28 24.03
CA GLY A 120 8.75 -33.13 22.93
C GLY A 120 9.71 -34.32 22.83
N TYR A 121 10.28 -34.48 21.66
CA TYR A 121 11.25 -35.51 21.32
C TYR A 121 12.45 -34.86 20.59
N PHE A 122 13.66 -35.29 20.93
CA PHE A 122 14.92 -34.86 20.34
C PHE A 122 15.97 -35.98 20.41
N LYS A 123 16.34 -36.56 19.26
CA LYS A 123 17.45 -37.54 19.14
C LYS A 123 17.41 -38.67 20.18
N GLY A 124 16.31 -39.40 20.25
CA GLY A 124 16.11 -40.47 21.23
C GLY A 124 15.80 -40.02 22.67
N LYS A 125 15.89 -38.72 22.97
CA LYS A 125 15.46 -38.15 24.26
C LYS A 125 14.05 -37.59 24.12
N TRP A 126 13.25 -37.70 25.17
CA TRP A 126 11.89 -37.16 25.18
C TRP A 126 11.55 -36.58 26.55
N PHE A 127 10.57 -35.68 26.57
CA PHE A 127 9.92 -35.24 27.78
C PHE A 127 8.40 -35.25 27.57
N CYS A 128 7.66 -35.55 28.62
CA CYS A 128 6.24 -35.28 28.69
C CYS A 128 5.89 -34.84 30.12
N SER A 129 4.98 -33.90 30.27
CA SER A 129 4.50 -33.45 31.58
C SER A 129 3.04 -33.02 31.47
N PRO A 130 2.24 -33.22 32.53
CA PRO A 130 0.97 -32.52 32.65
C PRO A 130 1.19 -31.01 32.72
N TRP A 131 0.14 -30.25 32.41
CA TRP A 131 0.15 -28.80 32.63
C TRP A 131 0.32 -28.50 34.14
N PRO A 132 1.21 -27.57 34.52
CA PRO A 132 1.37 -27.14 35.91
C PRO A 132 0.05 -26.71 36.56
N ASP A 133 -0.15 -27.01 37.84
CA ASP A 133 -1.39 -26.71 38.57
C ASP A 133 -1.71 -25.19 38.58
N ASP A 134 -0.67 -24.36 38.63
CA ASP A 134 -0.78 -22.88 38.53
C ASP A 134 -1.34 -22.40 37.17
N LEU A 135 -1.26 -23.24 36.14
CA LEU A 135 -1.80 -22.98 34.79
C LEU A 135 -3.18 -23.65 34.59
N ASN A 136 -3.58 -24.58 35.47
CA ASN A 136 -4.87 -25.29 35.41
C ASN A 136 -5.97 -24.66 36.29
N SER A 137 -5.76 -23.45 36.83
CA SER A 137 -6.74 -22.78 37.68
C SER A 137 -8.07 -22.52 36.93
N PRO A 138 -9.23 -22.93 37.48
CA PRO A 138 -10.54 -22.80 36.83
C PRO A 138 -11.01 -21.35 36.63
N CYS A 139 -10.26 -20.37 37.15
CA CYS A 139 -10.63 -18.96 37.15
C CYS A 139 -9.97 -18.12 36.03
N GLU A 140 -9.03 -18.67 35.25
CA GLU A 140 -8.37 -17.96 34.14
C GLU A 140 -8.71 -18.53 32.76
N LYS A 141 -8.83 -17.63 31.78
CA LYS A 141 -9.22 -17.90 30.38
C LYS A 141 -8.48 -19.11 29.79
N LYS A 142 -9.21 -20.03 29.15
CA LYS A 142 -8.63 -21.09 28.27
C LYS A 142 -7.46 -20.53 27.47
N PHE A 143 -6.27 -21.11 27.59
CA PHE A 143 -5.10 -20.67 26.86
C PHE A 143 -5.38 -20.67 25.36
N SER A 144 -4.89 -19.65 24.65
CA SER A 144 -4.95 -19.64 23.19
C SER A 144 -4.16 -20.83 22.64
N MET A 145 -4.62 -21.43 21.54
CA MET A 145 -3.86 -22.49 20.86
C MET A 145 -2.40 -22.08 20.58
N ALA A 146 -2.16 -20.80 20.27
CA ALA A 146 -0.82 -20.29 20.05
C ALA A 146 0.11 -20.34 21.28
N PHE A 147 -0.46 -20.27 22.49
CA PHE A 147 0.29 -20.44 23.73
C PHE A 147 0.62 -21.92 23.95
N LEU A 148 -0.38 -22.80 23.76
CA LEU A 148 -0.24 -24.24 23.94
C LEU A 148 0.84 -24.82 23.03
N GLU A 149 0.93 -24.36 21.78
CA GLU A 149 1.96 -24.82 20.85
C GLU A 149 3.32 -24.15 21.05
N LEU A 150 3.37 -22.89 21.49
CA LEU A 150 4.64 -22.22 21.77
C LEU A 150 5.32 -22.78 23.04
N TYR A 151 4.54 -23.21 24.03
CA TYR A 151 5.06 -23.69 25.31
C TYR A 151 6.06 -24.86 25.18
N PRO A 152 5.73 -26.01 24.55
CA PRO A 152 6.67 -27.12 24.40
C PRO A 152 7.90 -26.76 23.56
N ILE A 153 7.79 -25.81 22.63
CA ILE A 153 8.93 -25.26 21.89
C ILE A 153 9.91 -24.56 22.82
N VAL A 154 9.40 -23.74 23.75
CA VAL A 154 10.24 -23.07 24.75
C VAL A 154 10.88 -24.07 25.69
N VAL A 155 10.15 -25.09 26.14
CA VAL A 155 10.69 -26.16 27.00
C VAL A 155 11.79 -26.93 26.27
N ALA A 156 11.59 -27.29 25.01
CA ALA A 156 12.62 -27.93 24.19
C ALA A 156 13.87 -27.04 24.07
N ALA A 157 13.70 -25.73 23.89
CA ALA A 157 14.83 -24.78 23.84
C ALA A 157 15.58 -24.66 25.17
N ILE A 158 14.88 -24.75 26.30
CA ILE A 158 15.52 -24.77 27.63
C ILE A 158 16.32 -26.05 27.81
N LEU A 159 15.72 -27.21 27.51
CA LEU A 159 16.31 -28.51 27.77
C LEU A 159 17.43 -28.86 26.81
N TRP A 160 17.30 -28.50 25.53
CA TRP A 160 18.18 -28.97 24.46
C TRP A 160 18.87 -27.86 23.68
N GLY A 161 18.56 -26.58 23.93
CA GLY A 161 19.11 -25.45 23.18
C GLY A 161 20.64 -25.39 23.16
N HIS A 162 21.30 -25.85 24.22
CA HIS A 162 22.77 -25.96 24.27
C HIS A 162 23.35 -26.93 23.21
N SER A 163 22.58 -27.93 22.79
CA SER A 163 22.95 -28.91 21.76
C SER A 163 22.69 -28.42 20.33
N TRP A 164 22.12 -27.21 20.18
CA TRP A 164 21.74 -26.64 18.89
C TRP A 164 22.72 -25.59 18.37
N THR A 165 23.77 -25.29 19.12
CA THR A 165 24.81 -24.30 18.78
C THR A 165 25.25 -24.41 17.32
N THR A 166 25.25 -23.27 16.63
CA THR A 166 25.56 -23.07 15.19
C THR A 166 24.56 -23.69 14.20
N LYS A 167 23.31 -23.95 14.61
CA LYS A 167 22.26 -24.53 13.74
C LYS A 167 21.02 -23.65 13.67
N ARG A 168 20.46 -23.55 12.46
CA ARG A 168 19.13 -22.98 12.24
C ARG A 168 18.07 -24.07 12.44
N ILE A 169 17.36 -24.02 13.55
CA ILE A 169 16.32 -25.00 13.87
C ILE A 169 15.00 -24.60 13.19
N LEU A 170 14.46 -25.49 12.37
CA LEU A 170 13.12 -25.42 11.81
C LEU A 170 12.16 -26.20 12.72
N PHE A 171 11.24 -25.52 13.38
CA PHE A 171 10.17 -26.16 14.12
C PHE A 171 8.94 -26.35 13.23
N ARG A 172 8.33 -27.53 13.28
CA ARG A 172 7.04 -27.78 12.65
C ARG A 172 5.93 -27.45 13.64
N CYS A 173 5.08 -26.51 13.27
CA CYS A 173 3.98 -26.00 14.08
C CYS A 173 2.79 -25.78 13.14
N ASP A 174 1.65 -26.37 13.49
CA ASP A 174 0.41 -26.37 12.70
C ASP A 174 -0.48 -25.15 13.00
N ASN A 175 -0.13 -24.33 14.00
CA ASN A 175 -0.76 -23.04 14.25
C ASN A 175 -0.06 -21.87 13.60
N GLU A 176 -0.76 -21.29 12.63
CA GLU A 176 -0.31 -20.11 11.92
C GLU A 176 -0.03 -18.92 12.86
N ALA A 177 -0.80 -18.75 13.95
CA ALA A 177 -0.58 -17.65 14.88
C ALA A 177 0.72 -17.83 15.67
N THR A 178 1.07 -19.06 16.10
CA THR A 178 2.38 -19.36 16.71
C THR A 178 3.51 -19.06 15.74
N VAL A 179 3.40 -19.52 14.49
CA VAL A 179 4.39 -19.27 13.43
C VAL A 179 4.57 -17.76 13.21
N HIS A 180 3.47 -17.00 13.12
CA HIS A 180 3.52 -15.53 12.99
C HIS A 180 4.16 -14.86 14.21
N ILE A 181 3.84 -15.31 15.42
CA ILE A 181 4.37 -14.76 16.67
C ILE A 181 5.88 -14.94 16.74
N VAL A 182 6.39 -16.14 16.44
CA VAL A 182 7.82 -16.41 16.50
C VAL A 182 8.56 -15.67 15.40
N ASN A 183 8.08 -15.71 14.15
CA ASN A 183 8.70 -15.00 13.03
C ASN A 183 8.71 -13.48 13.20
N LYS A 184 7.65 -12.89 13.77
CA LYS A 184 7.60 -11.45 14.07
C LYS A 184 8.34 -11.10 15.36
N GLY A 185 8.57 -12.06 16.24
CA GLY A 185 9.14 -11.87 17.56
C GLY A 185 8.20 -11.13 18.53
N ARG A 186 6.90 -11.01 18.24
CA ARG A 186 5.96 -10.19 19.04
C ARG A 186 4.52 -10.71 19.02
N SER A 187 3.80 -10.50 20.12
CA SER A 187 2.38 -10.82 20.33
C SER A 187 1.71 -9.72 21.17
N ARG A 188 0.39 -9.58 21.02
CA ARG A 188 -0.43 -8.74 21.91
C ARG A 188 -0.71 -9.40 23.27
N CYS A 189 -0.51 -10.72 23.37
CA CYS A 189 -0.70 -11.47 24.61
C CYS A 189 0.58 -11.43 25.46
N LEU A 190 0.48 -10.93 26.69
CA LEU A 190 1.62 -10.79 27.61
C LEU A 190 2.22 -12.14 28.03
N LEU A 191 1.39 -13.18 28.21
CA LEU A 191 1.86 -14.53 28.54
C LEU A 191 2.70 -15.14 27.41
N ILE A 192 2.23 -15.01 26.17
CA ILE A 192 3.00 -15.41 24.98
C ILE A 192 4.30 -14.62 24.88
N MET A 193 4.29 -13.33 25.21
CA MET A 193 5.51 -12.53 25.23
C MET A 193 6.52 -12.97 26.29
N LYS A 194 6.07 -13.51 27.44
CA LYS A 194 6.98 -14.14 28.41
C LYS A 194 7.67 -15.36 27.78
N LEU A 195 6.92 -16.25 27.15
CA LEU A 195 7.48 -17.41 26.43
C LEU A 195 8.46 -17.00 25.33
N MET A 196 8.10 -16.00 24.50
CA MET A 196 8.96 -15.49 23.43
C MET A 196 10.28 -14.92 23.94
N ARG A 197 10.27 -14.18 25.05
CA ARG A 197 11.51 -13.67 25.67
C ARG A 197 12.39 -14.82 26.16
N THR A 198 11.79 -15.82 26.82
CA THR A 198 12.50 -17.02 27.27
C THR A 198 13.12 -17.75 26.08
N LEU A 199 12.34 -18.05 25.05
CA LEU A 199 12.82 -18.69 23.82
C LEU A 199 14.00 -17.91 23.21
N THR A 200 13.88 -16.59 23.12
CA THR A 200 14.93 -15.72 22.57
C THR A 200 16.18 -15.68 23.45
N LEU A 201 16.03 -15.73 24.78
CA LEU A 201 17.15 -15.77 25.71
C LEU A 201 17.93 -17.07 25.62
N TYR A 202 17.26 -18.21 25.50
CA TYR A 202 17.92 -19.50 25.32
C TYR A 202 18.54 -19.64 23.91
N ALA A 203 17.85 -19.16 22.89
CA ALA A 203 18.39 -19.10 21.52
C ALA A 203 19.59 -18.14 21.38
N SER A 204 19.73 -17.12 22.24
CA SER A 204 20.86 -16.18 22.19
C SER A 204 22.07 -16.60 23.03
N ARG A 205 21.88 -17.45 24.05
CA ARG A 205 22.97 -18.06 24.84
C ARG A 205 23.70 -19.17 24.06
N ALA A 206 23.00 -19.87 23.18
CA ALA A 206 23.58 -20.67 22.11
C ALA A 206 24.01 -19.70 20.99
N VAL A 207 25.22 -19.16 21.08
CA VAL A 207 25.69 -18.12 20.15
C VAL A 207 25.67 -18.66 18.71
N GLN A 208 24.80 -18.07 17.86
CA GLN A 208 24.63 -18.18 16.38
C GLN A 208 23.29 -18.73 15.83
N ASP A 209 22.25 -18.94 16.63
CA ASP A 209 21.04 -19.59 16.08
C ASP A 209 19.90 -18.59 15.79
N THR A 210 19.45 -18.52 14.53
CA THR A 210 18.13 -17.97 14.17
C THR A 210 17.12 -19.08 13.96
N CYS A 211 16.13 -19.15 14.84
CA CYS A 211 14.93 -19.95 14.59
C CYS A 211 14.09 -19.26 13.52
N THR A 212 13.81 -19.96 12.42
CA THR A 212 12.93 -19.49 11.35
C THR A 212 11.82 -20.54 11.17
N PHE A 213 10.55 -20.13 11.21
CA PHE A 213 9.42 -21.05 11.07
C PHE A 213 8.83 -20.90 9.67
N SER A 214 8.76 -21.99 8.90
CA SER A 214 7.98 -22.04 7.65
C SER A 214 6.78 -22.95 7.84
N GLY A 215 5.57 -22.40 7.73
CA GLY A 215 4.35 -23.20 7.64
C GLY A 215 4.09 -23.59 6.19
N GLN A 216 4.00 -24.88 5.89
CA GLN A 216 3.30 -25.37 4.71
C GLN A 216 1.90 -25.79 5.15
N SER A 217 0.89 -24.97 4.86
CA SER A 217 -0.50 -25.41 4.95
C SER A 217 -0.80 -26.32 3.77
N THR A 218 -0.59 -27.63 3.92
CA THR A 218 -1.31 -28.59 3.08
C THR A 218 -2.70 -28.79 3.67
N SER A 219 -3.53 -27.74 3.64
CA SER A 219 -4.97 -27.91 3.85
C SER A 219 -5.51 -28.59 2.60
N GLN A 220 -5.63 -29.92 2.63
CA GLN A 220 -6.34 -30.64 1.57
C GLN A 220 -7.79 -30.16 1.57
N VAL A 221 -8.19 -29.49 0.49
CA VAL A 221 -9.56 -29.03 0.31
C VAL A 221 -10.45 -30.28 0.18
N PRO A 222 -11.52 -30.42 0.99
CA PRO A 222 -12.43 -31.56 0.91
C PRO A 222 -12.93 -31.81 -0.53
N ALA A 223 -13.03 -33.09 -0.90
CA ALA A 223 -13.43 -33.51 -2.25
C ALA A 223 -14.77 -32.89 -2.68
N SER A 224 -15.72 -32.75 -1.75
CA SER A 224 -17.03 -32.13 -1.93
C SER A 224 -16.98 -30.65 -2.37
N LEU A 225 -15.95 -29.90 -1.93
CA LEU A 225 -15.73 -28.52 -2.35
C LEU A 225 -14.97 -28.47 -3.68
N THR A 226 -14.05 -29.40 -3.92
CA THR A 226 -13.35 -29.49 -5.21
C THR A 226 -14.23 -29.99 -6.35
N SER A 227 -15.35 -30.66 -6.11
CA SER A 227 -16.31 -31.07 -7.14
C SER A 227 -17.44 -30.06 -7.37
N ASN A 228 -17.59 -29.06 -6.49
CA ASN A 228 -18.66 -28.07 -6.59
C ASN A 228 -18.39 -27.02 -7.68
N VAL A 229 -18.94 -27.28 -8.87
CA VAL A 229 -18.78 -26.43 -10.06
C VAL A 229 -19.35 -25.02 -9.86
N ALA A 230 -20.48 -24.89 -9.16
CA ALA A 230 -21.12 -23.61 -8.91
C ALA A 230 -20.22 -22.69 -8.07
N LEU A 231 -19.69 -23.20 -6.94
CA LEU A 231 -18.77 -22.43 -6.09
C LEU A 231 -17.47 -22.08 -6.80
N LYS A 232 -16.92 -22.99 -7.62
CA LYS A 232 -15.74 -22.68 -8.45
C LYS A 232 -16.00 -21.54 -9.43
N SER A 233 -17.17 -21.53 -10.07
CA SER A 233 -17.57 -20.43 -10.95
C SER A 233 -17.66 -19.12 -10.18
N THR A 234 -18.34 -19.11 -9.03
CA THR A 234 -18.46 -17.93 -8.18
C THR A 234 -17.11 -17.41 -7.71
N VAL A 235 -16.19 -18.28 -7.27
CA VAL A 235 -14.82 -17.89 -6.88
C VAL A 235 -14.08 -17.25 -8.05
N SER A 236 -14.18 -17.82 -9.25
CA SER A 236 -13.62 -17.23 -10.47
C SER A 236 -14.22 -15.85 -10.76
N ASP A 237 -15.54 -15.68 -10.60
CA ASP A 237 -16.23 -14.40 -10.80
C ASP A 237 -15.76 -13.34 -9.79
N LEU A 238 -15.61 -13.72 -8.52
CA LEU A 238 -15.07 -12.87 -7.46
C LEU A 238 -13.64 -12.43 -7.77
N TRP A 239 -12.77 -13.33 -8.25
CA TRP A 239 -11.40 -12.99 -8.67
C TRP A 239 -11.38 -11.92 -9.78
N ARG A 240 -12.36 -11.92 -10.69
CA ARG A 240 -12.46 -10.88 -11.74
C ARG A 240 -12.79 -9.50 -11.17
N HIS A 241 -13.40 -9.44 -9.98
CA HIS A 241 -13.81 -8.19 -9.32
C HIS A 241 -12.75 -7.65 -8.34
N VAL A 242 -11.70 -8.43 -8.03
CA VAL A 242 -10.59 -7.99 -7.15
C VAL A 242 -9.84 -6.79 -7.72
N LEU A 243 -9.70 -6.71 -9.05
CA LEU A 243 -8.97 -5.64 -9.73
C LEU A 243 -9.88 -4.88 -10.70
N SER A 244 -9.62 -3.58 -10.86
CA SER A 244 -10.21 -2.83 -11.97
C SER A 244 -9.80 -3.43 -13.30
N THR A 245 -10.68 -3.36 -14.31
CA THR A 245 -10.43 -3.89 -15.66
C THR A 245 -9.09 -3.42 -16.25
N ARG A 246 -8.73 -2.15 -16.03
CA ARG A 246 -7.46 -1.59 -16.50
C ARG A 246 -6.25 -2.17 -15.77
N THR A 247 -6.35 -2.37 -14.45
CA THR A 247 -5.27 -2.99 -13.66
C THR A 247 -5.09 -4.44 -14.11
N SER A 248 -6.18 -5.20 -14.27
CA SER A 248 -6.17 -6.58 -14.75
C SER A 248 -5.50 -6.70 -16.13
N GLN A 249 -5.85 -5.82 -17.08
CA GLN A 249 -5.19 -5.77 -18.39
C GLN A 249 -3.68 -5.50 -18.28
N THR A 250 -3.27 -4.54 -17.44
CA THR A 250 -1.86 -4.20 -17.25
C THR A 250 -1.08 -5.38 -16.64
N TYR A 251 -1.67 -6.05 -15.65
CA TYR A 251 -1.08 -7.21 -15.00
C TYR A 251 -0.95 -8.39 -15.97
N LYS A 252 -1.98 -8.63 -16.79
CA LYS A 252 -1.97 -9.65 -17.86
C LYS A 252 -0.84 -9.40 -18.87
N VAL A 253 -0.62 -8.15 -19.27
CA VAL A 253 0.48 -7.79 -20.17
C VAL A 253 1.84 -8.07 -19.51
N GLY A 254 2.02 -7.67 -18.25
CA GLY A 254 3.26 -7.93 -17.52
C GLY A 254 3.55 -9.42 -17.34
N TYR A 255 2.52 -10.21 -17.02
CA TYR A 255 2.62 -11.66 -16.92
C TYR A 255 2.96 -12.33 -18.26
N ARG A 256 2.32 -11.90 -19.35
CA ARG A 256 2.66 -12.39 -20.71
C ARG A 256 4.10 -12.06 -21.11
N ALA A 257 4.58 -10.86 -20.78
CA ALA A 257 5.96 -10.48 -21.01
C ALA A 257 6.92 -11.39 -20.22
N TYR A 258 6.56 -11.75 -18.99
CA TYR A 258 7.34 -12.68 -18.17
C TYR A 258 7.39 -14.09 -18.76
N THR A 259 6.24 -14.66 -19.16
CA THR A 259 6.21 -15.99 -19.77
C THR A 259 6.94 -16.04 -21.11
N ALA A 260 6.85 -14.97 -21.91
CA ALA A 260 7.61 -14.85 -23.15
C ALA A 260 9.12 -14.74 -22.90
N PHE A 261 9.52 -13.97 -21.88
CA PHE A 261 10.92 -13.90 -21.46
C PHE A 261 11.46 -15.29 -21.06
N LEU A 262 10.71 -16.07 -20.28
CA LEU A 262 11.11 -17.42 -19.90
C LEU A 262 11.24 -18.35 -21.12
N ALA A 263 10.25 -18.35 -22.00
CA ALA A 263 10.26 -19.18 -23.21
C ALA A 263 11.45 -18.82 -24.13
N ASN A 264 11.73 -17.53 -24.32
CA ASN A 264 12.85 -17.06 -25.14
C ASN A 264 14.23 -17.40 -24.55
N ASN A 265 14.31 -17.73 -23.27
CA ASN A 265 15.54 -18.16 -22.59
C ASN A 265 15.55 -19.67 -22.32
N GLY A 266 14.71 -20.46 -23.02
CA GLY A 266 14.72 -21.91 -22.93
C GLY A 266 14.19 -22.48 -21.60
N VAL A 267 13.51 -21.68 -20.79
CA VAL A 267 12.95 -22.13 -19.52
C VAL A 267 11.62 -22.81 -19.77
N VAL A 268 11.56 -24.13 -19.55
CA VAL A 268 10.37 -24.97 -19.75
C VAL A 268 9.70 -25.27 -18.41
N TRP A 269 8.36 -25.26 -18.38
CA TRP A 269 7.57 -25.52 -17.16
C TRP A 269 6.37 -26.46 -17.37
N LEU A 270 6.53 -27.43 -18.27
CA LEU A 270 5.51 -28.45 -18.59
C LEU A 270 5.05 -29.18 -17.32
N GLY A 271 3.73 -29.35 -17.17
CA GLY A 271 3.11 -30.05 -16.04
C GLY A 271 3.01 -29.25 -14.74
N LYS A 272 3.51 -28.00 -14.68
CA LYS A 272 3.33 -27.11 -13.52
C LYS A 272 2.21 -26.08 -13.74
N PRO A 273 1.45 -25.72 -12.69
CA PRO A 273 0.34 -24.77 -12.80
C PRO A 273 0.81 -23.34 -13.11
N MET A 274 2.04 -23.01 -12.72
CA MET A 274 2.66 -21.70 -12.90
C MET A 274 4.11 -21.84 -13.38
N PRO A 275 4.65 -20.85 -14.11
CA PRO A 275 6.07 -20.83 -14.49
C PRO A 275 6.99 -20.85 -13.26
N PRO A 276 8.30 -21.14 -13.42
CA PRO A 276 9.25 -20.99 -12.33
C PRO A 276 9.41 -19.52 -11.95
N ILE A 277 9.68 -19.27 -10.67
CA ILE A 277 9.96 -17.93 -10.13
C ILE A 277 11.00 -17.99 -9.02
N SER A 278 11.96 -17.08 -9.07
CA SER A 278 12.98 -16.86 -8.05
C SER A 278 13.44 -15.40 -8.08
N GLU A 279 14.17 -14.95 -7.07
CA GLU A 279 14.74 -13.60 -7.10
C GLU A 279 15.67 -13.39 -8.30
N ASP A 280 16.51 -14.38 -8.63
CA ASP A 280 17.42 -14.31 -9.78
C ASP A 280 16.67 -14.19 -11.11
N ILE A 281 15.63 -15.02 -11.32
CA ILE A 281 14.81 -14.95 -12.53
C ILE A 281 14.15 -13.57 -12.66
N LEU A 282 13.63 -13.01 -11.55
CA LEU A 282 13.03 -11.70 -11.54
C LEU A 282 14.05 -10.59 -11.83
N ILE A 283 15.29 -10.71 -11.35
CA ILE A 283 16.38 -9.77 -11.66
C ILE A 283 16.69 -9.80 -13.16
N TYR A 284 16.84 -10.98 -13.76
CA TYR A 284 17.06 -11.10 -15.21
C TYR A 284 15.86 -10.58 -16.01
N PHE A 285 14.64 -10.82 -15.55
CA PHE A 285 13.45 -10.26 -16.18
C PHE A 285 13.43 -8.72 -16.11
N VAL A 286 13.82 -8.13 -14.98
CA VAL A 286 13.95 -6.66 -14.86
C VAL A 286 15.04 -6.14 -15.81
N ALA A 287 16.18 -6.83 -15.91
CA ALA A 287 17.23 -6.47 -16.86
C ALA A 287 16.74 -6.53 -18.32
N HIS A 288 16.00 -7.58 -18.68
CA HIS A 288 15.37 -7.72 -20.00
C HIS A 288 14.36 -6.60 -20.26
N CYS A 289 13.49 -6.30 -19.29
CA CYS A 289 12.53 -5.20 -19.41
C CYS A 289 13.21 -3.84 -19.61
N TYR A 290 14.31 -3.60 -18.91
CA TYR A 290 15.08 -2.36 -19.01
C TYR A 290 15.85 -2.26 -20.33
N LYS A 291 16.62 -3.28 -20.70
CA LYS A 291 17.55 -3.23 -21.82
C LYS A 291 16.90 -3.57 -23.16
N ASN A 292 16.12 -4.64 -23.22
CA ASN A 292 15.51 -5.14 -24.46
C ASN A 292 14.17 -4.48 -24.74
N LEU A 293 13.28 -4.41 -23.74
CA LEU A 293 11.95 -3.82 -23.91
C LEU A 293 11.93 -2.29 -23.70
N ARG A 294 13.04 -1.70 -23.23
CA ARG A 294 13.20 -0.27 -22.97
C ARG A 294 12.08 0.33 -22.11
N LEU A 295 11.61 -0.44 -21.13
CA LEU A 295 10.49 -0.03 -20.26
C LEU A 295 10.94 0.91 -19.14
N LEU A 296 10.05 1.81 -18.75
CA LEU A 296 10.23 2.68 -17.59
C LEU A 296 10.14 1.88 -16.29
N HIS A 297 10.89 2.30 -15.26
CA HIS A 297 10.87 1.73 -13.92
C HIS A 297 9.45 1.53 -13.37
N THR A 298 8.56 2.50 -13.59
CA THR A 298 7.16 2.42 -13.14
C THR A 298 6.38 1.30 -13.82
N THR A 299 6.61 1.06 -15.12
CA THR A 299 6.00 -0.04 -15.87
C THR A 299 6.56 -1.39 -15.43
N ILE A 300 7.88 -1.48 -15.24
CA ILE A 300 8.53 -2.71 -14.74
C ILE A 300 7.97 -3.09 -13.37
N LYS A 301 7.81 -2.10 -12.47
CA LYS A 301 7.18 -2.32 -11.17
C LYS A 301 5.75 -2.88 -11.30
N LEU A 302 4.95 -2.36 -12.23
CA LEU A 302 3.61 -2.87 -12.50
C LEU A 302 3.62 -4.30 -13.05
N TYR A 303 4.62 -4.66 -13.87
CA TYR A 303 4.77 -6.02 -14.36
C TYR A 303 5.07 -6.99 -13.23
N LEU A 304 5.98 -6.63 -12.32
CA LEU A 304 6.27 -7.43 -11.11
C LEU A 304 5.02 -7.60 -10.23
N CYS A 305 4.21 -6.55 -10.06
CA CYS A 305 2.92 -6.65 -9.37
C CYS A 305 1.94 -7.60 -10.08
N GLY A 306 1.92 -7.58 -11.41
CA GLY A 306 1.11 -8.49 -12.22
C GLY A 306 1.54 -9.94 -12.07
N ILE A 307 2.85 -10.21 -12.17
CA ILE A 307 3.41 -11.55 -11.92
C ILE A 307 2.97 -12.03 -10.53
N ARG A 308 3.24 -11.25 -9.49
CA ARG A 308 2.82 -11.57 -8.11
C ARG A 308 1.33 -11.91 -8.03
N PHE A 309 0.47 -11.10 -8.63
CA PHE A 309 -0.98 -11.32 -8.61
C PHE A 309 -1.38 -12.68 -9.18
N TYR A 310 -0.77 -13.12 -10.28
CA TYR A 310 -1.08 -14.43 -10.86
C TYR A 310 -0.63 -15.59 -9.97
N TYR A 311 0.50 -15.50 -9.26
CA TYR A 311 0.88 -16.56 -8.31
C TYR A 311 -0.06 -16.61 -7.10
N ILE A 312 -0.48 -15.44 -6.60
CA ILE A 312 -1.49 -15.35 -5.53
C ILE A 312 -2.81 -15.98 -5.98
N GLN A 313 -3.29 -15.63 -7.17
CA GLN A 313 -4.54 -16.15 -7.72
C GLN A 313 -4.50 -17.68 -7.90
N SER A 314 -3.35 -18.21 -8.31
CA SER A 314 -3.13 -19.65 -8.50
C SER A 314 -2.78 -20.40 -7.21
N ASN A 315 -2.75 -19.73 -6.05
CA ASN A 315 -2.33 -20.28 -4.77
C ASN A 315 -0.99 -21.04 -4.86
N CYS A 316 -0.03 -20.48 -5.59
CA CYS A 316 1.28 -21.06 -5.80
C CYS A 316 2.34 -20.32 -4.99
N ASP A 317 3.33 -21.06 -4.49
CA ASP A 317 4.48 -20.49 -3.80
C ASP A 317 5.18 -19.45 -4.67
N HIS A 318 5.53 -18.31 -4.05
CA HIS A 318 6.20 -17.22 -4.74
C HIS A 318 7.14 -16.46 -3.79
N PRO A 319 8.22 -15.87 -4.30
CA PRO A 319 9.22 -15.19 -3.46
C PRO A 319 8.76 -13.82 -2.94
N PHE A 320 7.57 -13.34 -3.33
CA PHE A 320 6.99 -12.08 -2.87
C PHE A 320 6.31 -12.22 -1.49
N ASP A 321 7.03 -12.08 -0.37
CA ASP A 321 6.43 -12.22 0.98
C ASP A 321 5.33 -11.16 1.27
N TYR A 322 4.30 -11.59 1.99
CA TYR A 322 3.12 -10.84 2.40
C TYR A 322 3.38 -9.86 3.56
N THR A 323 4.49 -9.99 4.29
CA THR A 323 4.65 -9.34 5.60
C THR A 323 5.86 -8.41 5.75
N ASN A 324 6.75 -8.37 4.76
CA ASN A 324 7.95 -7.54 4.78
C ASN A 324 8.12 -6.76 3.46
N GLU A 325 8.32 -5.44 3.56
CA GLU A 325 8.83 -4.62 2.45
C GLU A 325 10.30 -4.96 2.07
N SER A 326 10.87 -5.96 2.74
CA SER A 326 12.29 -6.34 2.75
C SER A 326 12.60 -7.60 1.94
N THR A 327 11.60 -8.32 1.42
CA THR A 327 11.84 -9.49 0.56
C THR A 327 12.33 -9.06 -0.81
N LEU A 328 13.23 -9.85 -1.38
CA LEU A 328 13.91 -9.59 -2.65
C LEU A 328 14.80 -8.33 -2.63
N LEU A 329 15.74 -8.28 -1.69
CA LEU A 329 16.67 -7.15 -1.51
C LEU A 329 17.47 -6.85 -2.78
N ARG A 330 17.96 -7.89 -3.47
CA ARG A 330 18.74 -7.73 -4.70
C ARG A 330 17.84 -7.18 -5.80
N LEU A 331 16.63 -7.72 -5.96
CA LEU A 331 15.65 -7.18 -6.91
C LEU A 331 15.33 -5.71 -6.62
N ASN A 332 15.14 -5.34 -5.35
CA ASN A 332 14.88 -3.95 -4.96
C ASN A 332 16.08 -3.03 -5.23
N MET A 333 17.31 -3.51 -5.04
CA MET A 333 18.52 -2.77 -5.41
C MET A 333 18.61 -2.56 -6.93
N ILE A 334 18.30 -3.59 -7.73
CA ILE A 334 18.28 -3.48 -9.20
C ILE A 334 17.18 -2.52 -9.66
N MET A 335 15.96 -2.60 -9.10
CA MET A 335 14.89 -1.65 -9.38
C MET A 335 15.30 -0.21 -9.03
N ARG A 336 16.02 -0.02 -7.91
CA ARG A 336 16.58 1.29 -7.53
C ARG A 336 17.65 1.76 -8.52
N ALA A 337 18.51 0.87 -9.01
CA ALA A 337 19.50 1.19 -10.03
C ALA A 337 18.83 1.64 -11.33
N VAL A 338 17.82 0.89 -11.82
CA VAL A 338 17.02 1.27 -13.00
C VAL A 338 16.41 2.66 -12.81
N LYS A 339 15.81 2.94 -11.65
CA LYS A 339 15.24 4.26 -11.35
C LYS A 339 16.29 5.38 -11.36
N ARG A 340 17.49 5.13 -10.84
CA ARG A 340 18.58 6.13 -10.82
C ARG A 340 19.12 6.41 -12.22
N ILE A 341 19.35 5.37 -13.03
CA ILE A 341 19.90 5.51 -14.38
C ILE A 341 18.90 6.20 -15.31
N GLN A 342 17.61 5.85 -15.21
CA GLN A 342 16.56 6.50 -15.98
C GLN A 342 16.29 7.94 -15.51
N GLY A 343 16.78 8.31 -14.32
CA GLY A 343 16.43 9.56 -13.65
C GLY A 343 14.93 9.67 -13.35
N GLU A 344 14.52 10.87 -12.98
CA GLU A 344 13.10 11.19 -12.92
C GLU A 344 12.61 11.43 -14.35
N HIS A 345 12.11 10.37 -14.98
CA HIS A 345 11.52 10.48 -16.32
C HIS A 345 10.31 11.41 -16.25
N ASN A 346 10.52 12.68 -16.62
CA ASN A 346 9.44 13.63 -16.79
C ASN A 346 8.58 13.15 -17.96
N SER A 347 7.48 12.45 -17.65
CA SER A 347 6.40 12.27 -18.63
C SER A 347 6.11 13.63 -19.26
N LYS A 348 5.92 13.70 -20.59
CA LYS A 348 5.64 14.97 -21.31
C LYS A 348 4.79 15.88 -20.41
N PRO A 349 5.29 17.08 -20.04
CA PRO A 349 4.66 17.88 -19.01
C PRO A 349 3.24 18.22 -19.45
N ARG A 350 2.26 17.76 -18.66
CA ARG A 350 0.85 18.05 -18.92
C ARG A 350 0.56 19.47 -18.48
N LEU A 351 0.27 20.40 -19.38
CA LEU A 351 0.00 21.77 -18.97
C LEU A 351 -1.38 21.89 -18.29
N PRO A 352 -1.53 22.79 -17.30
CA PRO A 352 -2.82 23.05 -16.66
C PRO A 352 -3.76 23.81 -17.61
N ILE A 353 -5.04 23.43 -17.62
CA ILE A 353 -6.11 24.31 -18.12
C ILE A 353 -6.53 25.20 -16.95
N THR A 354 -5.84 26.32 -16.78
CA THR A 354 -6.19 27.33 -15.76
C THR A 354 -7.50 28.01 -16.13
N PHE A 355 -8.07 28.78 -15.21
CA PHE A 355 -9.29 29.55 -15.48
C PHE A 355 -9.16 30.45 -16.73
N GLN A 356 -7.98 31.06 -16.93
CA GLN A 356 -7.70 31.86 -18.12
C GLN A 356 -7.72 31.05 -19.42
N VAL A 357 -7.12 29.85 -19.42
CA VAL A 357 -7.13 28.95 -20.58
C VAL A 357 -8.55 28.44 -20.84
N LEU A 358 -9.30 28.10 -19.78
CA LEU A 358 -10.71 27.74 -19.88
C LEU A 358 -11.52 28.86 -20.53
N GLY A 359 -11.29 30.13 -20.15
CA GLY A 359 -11.97 31.25 -20.77
C GLY A 359 -11.68 31.43 -22.26
N ARG A 360 -10.44 31.18 -22.69
CA ARG A 360 -10.11 31.16 -24.13
C ARG A 360 -10.86 30.04 -24.87
N ILE A 361 -10.91 28.84 -24.28
CA ILE A 361 -11.66 27.70 -24.83
C ILE A 361 -13.15 28.04 -24.96
N CYS A 362 -13.79 28.53 -23.89
CA CYS A 362 -15.21 28.90 -23.90
C CYS A 362 -15.52 29.99 -24.92
N ASN A 363 -14.69 31.04 -25.00
CA ASN A 363 -14.88 32.11 -25.98
C ASN A 363 -14.73 31.61 -27.42
N SER A 364 -13.77 30.72 -27.68
CA SER A 364 -13.62 30.10 -29.00
C SER A 364 -14.84 29.27 -29.37
N LEU A 365 -15.35 28.43 -28.47
CA LEU A 365 -16.54 27.61 -28.72
C LEU A 365 -17.79 28.47 -28.98
N ARG A 366 -17.96 29.58 -28.25
CA ARG A 366 -19.07 30.52 -28.45
C ARG A 366 -18.99 31.27 -29.79
N ALA A 367 -17.79 31.42 -30.35
CA ALA A 367 -17.59 31.99 -31.68
C ALA A 367 -17.93 31.00 -32.82
N GLY A 368 -18.18 29.73 -32.50
CA GLY A 368 -18.54 28.68 -33.45
C GLY A 368 -17.31 27.95 -33.99
N VAL A 369 -16.97 26.80 -33.41
CA VAL A 369 -15.89 25.92 -33.89
C VAL A 369 -16.45 24.69 -34.57
N PHE A 370 -17.57 24.18 -34.05
CA PHE A 370 -18.25 22.99 -34.56
C PHE A 370 -19.71 23.36 -34.90
N SER A 371 -20.68 22.59 -34.42
CA SER A 371 -22.09 22.94 -34.44
C SER A 371 -22.48 23.65 -33.14
N THR A 372 -23.57 24.42 -33.15
CA THR A 372 -24.13 25.07 -31.95
C THR A 372 -24.32 24.10 -30.78
N PHE A 373 -24.75 22.86 -31.06
CA PHE A 373 -24.92 21.83 -30.05
C PHE A 373 -23.59 21.28 -29.54
N THR A 374 -22.68 20.90 -30.44
CA THR A 374 -21.39 20.34 -30.07
C THR A 374 -20.56 21.37 -29.31
N ASP A 375 -20.60 22.64 -29.70
CA ASP A 375 -19.92 23.73 -29.00
C ASP A 375 -20.50 23.94 -27.59
N CYS A 376 -21.83 23.97 -27.46
CA CYS A 376 -22.46 24.08 -26.14
C CYS A 376 -22.17 22.86 -25.24
N MET A 377 -22.15 21.66 -25.81
CA MET A 377 -21.80 20.43 -25.10
C MET A 377 -20.35 20.45 -24.61
N LEU A 378 -19.40 20.80 -25.48
CA LEU A 378 -17.98 20.88 -25.14
C LEU A 378 -17.71 21.99 -24.11
N GLU A 379 -18.36 23.15 -24.24
CA GLU A 379 -18.24 24.25 -23.28
C GLU A 379 -18.71 23.78 -21.89
N THR A 380 -19.86 23.10 -21.85
CA THR A 380 -20.43 22.57 -20.60
C THR A 380 -19.52 21.50 -20.01
N ALA A 381 -19.05 20.54 -20.81
CA ALA A 381 -18.14 19.49 -20.36
C ALA A 381 -16.81 20.07 -19.82
N CYS A 382 -16.22 21.06 -20.49
CA CYS A 382 -14.99 21.72 -20.04
C CYS A 382 -15.20 22.48 -18.73
N THR A 383 -16.31 23.23 -18.63
CA THR A 383 -16.63 24.04 -17.45
C THR A 383 -16.92 23.15 -16.24
N VAL A 384 -17.76 22.12 -16.41
CA VAL A 384 -18.05 21.13 -15.36
C VAL A 384 -16.79 20.36 -14.96
N ALA A 385 -15.93 19.99 -15.92
CA ALA A 385 -14.67 19.31 -15.62
C ALA A 385 -13.72 20.17 -14.78
N PHE A 386 -13.66 21.47 -15.07
CA PHE A 386 -12.84 22.42 -14.31
C PHE A 386 -13.39 22.65 -12.89
N PHE A 387 -14.63 23.14 -12.77
CA PHE A 387 -15.21 23.50 -11.48
C PHE A 387 -15.52 22.28 -10.60
N GLY A 388 -15.84 21.13 -11.19
CA GLY A 388 -16.02 19.87 -10.48
C GLY A 388 -14.72 19.13 -10.18
N PHE A 389 -13.55 19.66 -10.58
CA PHE A 389 -12.25 19.01 -10.46
C PHE A 389 -12.25 17.58 -11.03
N LEU A 390 -13.01 17.36 -12.11
CA LEU A 390 -13.30 16.02 -12.60
C LEU A 390 -12.08 15.37 -13.25
N ARG A 391 -11.98 14.05 -13.12
CA ARG A 391 -11.15 13.26 -14.02
C ARG A 391 -11.90 13.08 -15.33
N CYS A 392 -11.18 13.04 -16.44
CA CYS A 392 -11.78 12.80 -17.76
C CYS A 392 -12.73 11.59 -17.81
N GLY A 393 -12.40 10.49 -17.11
CA GLY A 393 -13.26 9.30 -17.07
C GLY A 393 -14.49 9.41 -16.16
N GLU A 394 -14.66 10.51 -15.43
CA GLU A 394 -15.85 10.77 -14.60
C GLU A 394 -16.99 11.40 -15.43
N PHE A 395 -16.70 12.00 -16.59
CA PHE A 395 -17.69 12.63 -17.47
C PHE A 395 -17.64 12.18 -18.94
N THR A 396 -16.77 11.22 -19.27
CA THR A 396 -16.70 10.60 -20.61
C THR A 396 -16.82 9.09 -20.50
N VAL A 397 -17.27 8.47 -21.59
CA VAL A 397 -17.39 7.02 -21.73
C VAL A 397 -16.13 6.44 -22.38
N SER A 398 -15.73 5.23 -21.96
CA SER A 398 -14.54 4.56 -22.51
C SER A 398 -14.83 3.49 -23.57
N LYS A 399 -15.98 2.82 -23.46
CA LYS A 399 -16.43 1.78 -24.40
C LYS A 399 -17.91 1.96 -24.70
N HIS A 400 -18.75 1.30 -23.92
CA HIS A 400 -20.20 1.42 -23.98
C HIS A 400 -20.68 2.21 -22.78
N PHE A 401 -21.77 2.95 -22.97
CA PHE A 401 -22.44 3.63 -21.88
C PHE A 401 -23.07 2.59 -20.95
N ASP A 402 -22.84 2.78 -19.65
CA ASP A 402 -23.43 2.01 -18.57
C ASP A 402 -24.00 3.00 -17.56
N SER A 403 -25.33 3.07 -17.46
CA SER A 403 -26.02 4.01 -16.58
C SER A 403 -25.74 3.76 -15.08
N THR A 404 -25.18 2.61 -14.71
CA THR A 404 -24.78 2.33 -13.31
C THR A 404 -23.40 2.89 -12.96
N VAL A 405 -22.59 3.23 -13.96
CA VAL A 405 -21.20 3.68 -13.79
C VAL A 405 -20.97 5.08 -14.32
N ASN A 406 -21.59 5.41 -15.46
CA ASN A 406 -21.43 6.66 -16.18
C ASN A 406 -22.52 7.68 -15.80
N LEU A 407 -22.19 8.95 -15.98
CA LEU A 407 -23.11 10.06 -15.74
C LEU A 407 -24.29 10.01 -16.72
N SER A 408 -25.49 9.99 -16.17
CA SER A 408 -26.76 10.17 -16.88
C SER A 408 -27.40 11.50 -16.52
N VAL A 409 -28.45 11.88 -17.25
CA VAL A 409 -29.22 13.09 -16.95
C VAL A 409 -29.83 13.05 -15.54
N THR A 410 -30.29 11.88 -15.06
CA THR A 410 -30.77 11.70 -13.66
C THR A 410 -29.76 12.12 -12.60
N ASP A 411 -28.47 12.13 -12.94
CA ASP A 411 -27.41 12.44 -11.98
C ASP A 411 -27.17 13.94 -11.84
N VAL A 412 -27.99 14.76 -12.51
CA VAL A 412 -27.96 16.22 -12.44
C VAL A 412 -29.26 16.73 -11.85
N GLU A 413 -29.14 17.38 -10.70
CA GLU A 413 -30.23 18.12 -10.06
C GLU A 413 -29.96 19.61 -10.24
N ILE A 414 -30.93 20.36 -10.78
CA ILE A 414 -30.83 21.82 -10.96
C ILE A 414 -31.71 22.47 -9.90
N LEU A 415 -31.08 23.26 -9.02
CA LEU A 415 -31.74 24.06 -7.99
C LEU A 415 -31.61 25.55 -8.32
N ASP A 416 -32.12 26.43 -7.46
CA ASP A 416 -32.20 27.87 -7.76
C ASP A 416 -30.84 28.56 -7.90
N SER A 417 -29.87 28.18 -7.07
CA SER A 417 -28.56 28.84 -6.96
C SER A 417 -27.36 27.95 -7.29
N TYR A 418 -27.58 26.64 -7.47
CA TYR A 418 -26.53 25.68 -7.83
C TYR A 418 -27.12 24.43 -8.48
N ALA A 419 -26.27 23.66 -9.15
CA ALA A 419 -26.61 22.33 -9.64
C ALA A 419 -25.83 21.27 -8.85
N ILE A 420 -26.42 20.11 -8.62
CA ILE A 420 -25.76 18.97 -8.00
C ILE A 420 -25.45 17.94 -9.10
N LEU A 421 -24.19 17.53 -9.18
CA LEU A 421 -23.73 16.44 -10.03
C LEU A 421 -23.38 15.22 -9.17
N HIS A 422 -24.13 14.14 -9.31
CA HIS A 422 -23.92 12.89 -8.57
C HIS A 422 -22.99 11.95 -9.34
N LEU A 423 -21.72 11.90 -8.94
CA LEU A 423 -20.79 10.90 -9.47
C LEU A 423 -21.09 9.53 -8.84
N LYS A 424 -21.56 8.58 -9.64
CA LYS A 424 -21.82 7.19 -9.21
C LYS A 424 -20.56 6.42 -8.82
N THR A 425 -19.46 6.68 -9.52
CA THR A 425 -18.19 5.97 -9.31
C THR A 425 -17.00 6.91 -9.42
N SER A 426 -15.89 6.57 -8.76
CA SER A 426 -14.61 7.23 -8.97
C SER A 426 -13.45 6.26 -8.82
N LYS A 427 -12.27 6.62 -9.36
CA LYS A 427 -11.06 5.79 -9.23
C LYS A 427 -10.72 5.42 -7.77
N THR A 428 -11.06 6.29 -6.84
CA THR A 428 -10.75 6.15 -5.40
C THR A 428 -11.95 5.69 -4.58
N ASP A 429 -13.05 5.30 -5.24
CA ASP A 429 -14.27 4.81 -4.61
C ASP A 429 -14.50 3.33 -5.00
N PRO A 430 -13.72 2.39 -4.44
CA PRO A 430 -13.85 0.97 -4.77
C PRO A 430 -15.18 0.37 -4.31
N PHE A 431 -15.87 1.02 -3.36
CA PHE A 431 -17.13 0.56 -2.78
C PHE A 431 -18.37 1.21 -3.42
N ARG A 432 -18.19 2.02 -4.48
CA ARG A 432 -19.27 2.69 -5.23
C ARG A 432 -20.24 3.49 -4.33
N LYS A 433 -19.73 4.18 -3.31
CA LYS A 433 -20.56 5.07 -2.48
C LYS A 433 -21.03 6.30 -3.25
N GLY A 434 -20.31 6.68 -4.30
CA GLY A 434 -20.56 7.89 -5.06
C GLY A 434 -20.18 9.16 -4.30
N VAL A 435 -20.31 10.31 -4.97
CA VAL A 435 -20.09 11.63 -4.39
C VAL A 435 -20.89 12.69 -5.13
N SER A 436 -21.51 13.60 -4.38
CA SER A 436 -22.23 14.74 -4.92
C SER A 436 -21.31 15.96 -5.03
N ILE A 437 -21.33 16.63 -6.17
CA ILE A 437 -20.54 17.84 -6.44
C ILE A 437 -21.50 18.99 -6.65
N GLN A 438 -21.33 20.06 -5.90
CA GLN A 438 -22.11 21.28 -6.07
C GLN A 438 -21.42 22.21 -7.08
N LEU A 439 -22.17 22.63 -8.08
CA LEU A 439 -21.79 23.57 -9.12
C LEU A 439 -22.56 24.88 -8.90
N HIS A 440 -21.97 25.78 -8.13
CA HIS A 440 -22.60 27.04 -7.74
C HIS A 440 -22.72 28.03 -8.90
N LYS A 441 -23.80 28.80 -8.90
CA LYS A 441 -24.00 29.94 -9.78
C LYS A 441 -22.97 31.02 -9.46
N SER A 442 -22.43 31.65 -10.50
CA SER A 442 -21.48 32.75 -10.40
C SER A 442 -21.88 33.87 -11.37
N ASP A 443 -21.55 35.11 -11.03
CA ASP A 443 -21.78 36.27 -11.90
C ASP A 443 -20.80 36.35 -13.08
N HIS A 444 -19.81 35.45 -13.13
CA HIS A 444 -18.89 35.38 -14.26
C HIS A 444 -19.57 34.77 -15.49
N THR A 445 -19.17 35.22 -16.68
CA THR A 445 -19.64 34.68 -17.97
C THR A 445 -19.33 33.20 -18.17
N ILE A 446 -18.47 32.60 -17.33
CA ILE A 446 -18.06 31.20 -17.36
C ILE A 446 -18.56 30.60 -16.05
N CYS A 447 -19.80 30.13 -16.08
CA CYS A 447 -20.53 29.67 -14.91
C CYS A 447 -20.92 28.20 -15.12
N PRO A 448 -20.51 27.27 -14.23
CA PRO A 448 -20.84 25.85 -14.39
C PRO A 448 -22.34 25.60 -14.30
N PHE A 449 -23.05 26.32 -13.42
CA PHE A 449 -24.50 26.24 -13.29
C PHE A 449 -25.21 26.63 -14.60
N SER A 450 -24.92 27.82 -15.12
CA SER A 450 -25.55 28.33 -16.35
C SER A 450 -25.22 27.47 -17.56
N ALA A 451 -24.00 26.93 -17.65
CA ALA A 451 -23.62 26.02 -18.73
C ALA A 451 -24.43 24.72 -18.68
N VAL A 452 -24.56 24.09 -17.50
CA VAL A 452 -25.37 22.88 -17.31
C VAL A 452 -26.84 23.17 -17.66
N GLN A 453 -27.41 24.25 -17.14
CA GLN A 453 -28.81 24.62 -17.39
C GLN A 453 -29.08 24.81 -18.89
N LYS A 454 -28.20 25.55 -19.59
CA LYS A 454 -28.31 25.79 -21.03
C LYS A 454 -28.23 24.48 -21.82
N TYR A 455 -27.26 23.64 -21.50
CA TYR A 455 -27.08 22.37 -22.22
C TYR A 455 -28.23 21.39 -21.99
N ILE A 456 -28.74 21.26 -20.76
CA ILE A 456 -29.91 20.43 -20.46
C ILE A 456 -31.16 20.93 -21.20
N ALA A 457 -31.38 22.25 -21.29
CA ALA A 457 -32.48 22.81 -22.05
C ALA A 457 -32.40 22.45 -23.55
N ILE A 458 -31.21 22.57 -24.15
CA ILE A 458 -30.97 22.18 -25.55
C ILE A 458 -31.17 20.67 -25.76
N ARG A 459 -30.71 19.84 -24.82
CA ARG A 459 -30.90 18.38 -24.86
C ARG A 459 -32.40 18.00 -24.90
N LYS A 460 -33.19 18.59 -24.00
CA LYS A 460 -34.65 18.35 -23.94
C LYS A 460 -35.37 18.78 -25.22
N GLY A 461 -34.93 19.85 -25.87
CA GLY A 461 -35.55 20.36 -27.09
C GLY A 461 -35.18 19.61 -28.37
N ARG A 462 -34.12 18.79 -28.35
CA ARG A 462 -33.58 18.14 -29.57
C ARG A 462 -34.06 16.72 -29.78
N GLU A 463 -34.22 15.93 -28.72
CA GLU A 463 -34.53 14.51 -28.82
C GLU A 463 -36.00 14.24 -28.52
N ALA A 464 -36.75 13.76 -29.53
CA ALA A 464 -38.14 13.32 -29.37
C ALA A 464 -38.29 12.16 -28.36
N SER A 465 -37.20 11.45 -28.05
CA SER A 465 -37.14 10.31 -27.14
C SER A 465 -36.20 10.55 -25.94
N PHE A 466 -36.08 11.81 -25.48
CA PHE A 466 -35.24 12.16 -24.33
C PHE A 466 -35.61 11.32 -23.09
N CYS A 467 -34.65 10.55 -22.58
CA CYS A 467 -34.81 9.78 -21.35
C CYS A 467 -33.85 10.30 -20.28
N PHE A 468 -34.30 10.34 -19.02
CA PHE A 468 -33.43 10.76 -17.92
C PHE A 468 -32.26 9.78 -17.68
N SER A 469 -32.39 8.52 -18.09
CA SER A 469 -31.32 7.53 -18.01
C SER A 469 -30.27 7.66 -19.11
N ASP A 470 -30.47 8.55 -20.09
CA ASP A 470 -29.53 8.80 -21.18
C ASP A 470 -28.20 9.37 -20.68
N PRO A 471 -27.11 9.17 -21.43
CA PRO A 471 -25.82 9.78 -21.10
C PRO A 471 -25.95 11.28 -20.94
N LEU A 472 -25.31 11.84 -19.90
CA LEU A 472 -25.35 13.28 -19.66
C LEU A 472 -24.78 14.05 -20.86
N PHE A 473 -23.55 13.71 -21.27
CA PHE A 473 -22.90 14.28 -22.45
C PHE A 473 -23.05 13.36 -23.65
N VAL A 474 -23.62 13.87 -24.74
CA VAL A 474 -23.75 13.14 -26.01
C VAL A 474 -23.12 13.92 -27.16
N LYS A 475 -22.76 13.20 -28.21
CA LYS A 475 -22.36 13.76 -29.51
C LYS A 475 -23.60 14.18 -30.30
N GLU A 476 -23.37 14.86 -31.41
CA GLU A 476 -24.41 15.31 -32.36
C GLU A 476 -25.36 14.18 -32.82
N ASN A 477 -24.85 12.94 -32.88
CA ASN A 477 -25.57 11.74 -33.30
C ASN A 477 -26.24 10.98 -32.13
N GLY A 478 -26.36 11.58 -30.93
CA GLY A 478 -27.00 10.98 -29.75
C GLY A 478 -26.12 9.97 -28.99
N ASN A 479 -25.03 9.49 -29.58
CA ASN A 479 -24.11 8.58 -28.89
C ASN A 479 -23.39 9.29 -27.73
N ALA A 480 -23.18 8.55 -26.64
CA ALA A 480 -22.45 9.05 -25.48
C ALA A 480 -21.09 9.67 -25.85
N LEU A 481 -20.69 10.73 -25.12
CA LEU A 481 -19.41 11.39 -25.29
C LEU A 481 -18.27 10.45 -24.88
N ASP A 482 -17.56 9.93 -25.88
CA ASP A 482 -16.37 9.13 -25.64
C ASP A 482 -15.13 10.00 -25.39
N ARG A 483 -14.17 9.42 -24.66
CA ARG A 483 -12.94 10.10 -24.27
C ARG A 483 -12.13 10.57 -25.48
N ASP A 484 -12.04 9.77 -26.53
CA ASP A 484 -11.15 10.05 -27.65
C ASP A 484 -11.68 11.20 -28.51
N PHE A 485 -13.00 11.25 -28.73
CA PHE A 485 -13.66 12.40 -29.32
C PHE A 485 -13.43 13.65 -28.48
N PHE A 486 -13.72 13.62 -27.18
CA PHE A 486 -13.55 14.78 -26.30
C PHE A 486 -12.12 15.34 -26.34
N ILE A 487 -11.11 14.47 -26.24
CA ILE A 487 -9.70 14.91 -26.26
C ILE A 487 -9.29 15.46 -27.61
N ARG A 488 -9.76 14.88 -28.72
CA ARG A 488 -9.47 15.41 -30.07
C ARG A 488 -10.10 16.78 -30.26
N SER A 489 -11.38 16.95 -29.91
CA SER A 489 -12.08 18.23 -30.03
C SER A 489 -11.47 19.31 -29.13
N LEU A 490 -11.13 18.97 -27.88
CA LEU A 490 -10.42 19.87 -26.97
C LEU A 490 -9.08 20.33 -27.54
N ARG A 491 -8.31 19.42 -28.14
CA ARG A 491 -7.02 19.75 -28.74
C ARG A 491 -7.17 20.68 -29.94
N HIS A 492 -8.14 20.42 -30.79
CA HIS A 492 -8.45 21.28 -31.92
C HIS A 492 -8.77 22.72 -31.47
N VAL A 493 -9.63 22.88 -30.44
CA VAL A 493 -9.95 24.20 -29.88
C VAL A 493 -8.72 24.88 -29.26
N LEU A 494 -7.87 24.12 -28.58
CA LEU A 494 -6.62 24.63 -28.01
C LEU A 494 -5.65 25.12 -29.10
N ASP A 495 -5.55 24.41 -30.23
CA ASP A 495 -4.72 24.82 -31.36
C ASP A 495 -5.25 26.12 -31.99
N ILE A 496 -6.58 26.26 -32.14
CA ILE A 496 -7.22 27.52 -32.57
C ILE A 496 -6.90 28.67 -31.61
N CYS A 497 -6.87 28.39 -30.29
CA CYS A 497 -6.50 29.37 -29.28
C CYS A 497 -4.98 29.67 -29.22
N GLY A 498 -4.16 29.07 -30.08
CA GLY A 498 -2.71 29.28 -30.12
C GLY A 498 -1.90 28.51 -29.06
N TYR A 499 -2.48 27.50 -28.41
CA TYR A 499 -1.78 26.64 -27.45
C TYR A 499 -1.25 25.38 -28.13
N ASN A 500 -0.09 24.88 -27.68
CA ASN A 500 0.40 23.57 -28.12
C ASN A 500 -0.46 22.44 -27.52
N SER A 501 -1.45 21.97 -28.27
CA SER A 501 -2.44 20.99 -27.81
C SER A 501 -1.86 19.64 -27.40
N SER A 502 -0.67 19.28 -27.88
CA SER A 502 0.01 18.02 -27.54
C SER A 502 0.37 17.89 -26.05
N LEU A 503 0.48 19.02 -25.35
CA LEU A 503 0.76 19.10 -23.92
C LEU A 503 -0.50 19.02 -23.05
N TYR A 504 -1.69 18.97 -23.66
CA TYR A 504 -2.96 18.93 -22.97
C TYR A 504 -3.67 17.59 -23.13
N ASN A 505 -4.43 17.22 -22.10
CA ASN A 505 -5.36 16.10 -22.09
C ASN A 505 -6.41 16.30 -20.99
N GLY A 506 -7.32 15.35 -20.80
CA GLY A 506 -8.42 15.52 -19.84
C GLY A 506 -8.00 15.58 -18.36
N HIS A 507 -6.74 15.25 -18.02
CA HIS A 507 -6.23 15.50 -16.67
C HIS A 507 -5.81 16.96 -16.46
N SER A 508 -5.56 17.71 -17.54
CA SER A 508 -5.18 19.12 -17.51
C SER A 508 -6.22 20.01 -16.82
N PHE A 509 -7.52 19.68 -16.89
CA PHE A 509 -8.57 20.36 -16.13
C PHE A 509 -8.34 20.27 -14.63
N ARG A 510 -8.14 19.05 -14.10
CA ARG A 510 -7.93 18.85 -12.66
C ARG A 510 -6.64 19.50 -12.16
N ILE A 511 -5.58 19.49 -12.96
CA ILE A 511 -4.33 20.22 -12.64
C ILE A 511 -4.59 21.72 -12.60
N GLY A 512 -5.29 22.24 -13.61
CA GLY A 512 -5.53 23.67 -13.75
C GLY A 512 -6.55 24.24 -12.77
N ALA A 513 -7.57 23.48 -12.39
CA ALA A 513 -8.49 23.84 -11.31
C ALA A 513 -7.74 23.97 -9.98
N SER A 514 -6.86 23.01 -9.64
CA SER A 514 -6.00 23.07 -8.46
C SER A 514 -5.07 24.27 -8.49
N THR A 515 -4.42 24.50 -9.64
CA THR A 515 -3.49 25.62 -9.83
C THR A 515 -4.21 26.96 -9.71
N SER A 516 -5.41 27.08 -10.29
CA SER A 516 -6.22 28.29 -10.22
C SER A 516 -6.69 28.56 -8.80
N ALA A 517 -7.15 27.52 -8.09
CA ALA A 517 -7.55 27.64 -6.69
C ALA A 517 -6.40 28.09 -5.78
N GLY A 518 -5.20 27.53 -5.97
CA GLY A 518 -4.01 27.98 -5.25
C GLY A 518 -3.62 29.44 -5.59
N SER A 519 -3.82 29.87 -6.83
CA SER A 519 -3.49 31.24 -7.25
C SER A 519 -4.40 32.32 -6.64
N VAL A 520 -5.61 31.95 -6.21
CA VAL A 520 -6.55 32.84 -5.51
C VAL A 520 -6.58 32.60 -3.99
N ASN A 521 -5.54 31.95 -3.45
CA ASN A 521 -5.37 31.68 -2.02
C ASN A 521 -6.53 30.89 -1.36
N ILE A 522 -7.19 30.00 -2.11
CA ILE A 522 -8.13 29.05 -1.48
C ILE A 522 -7.33 28.14 -0.55
N GLN A 523 -7.83 27.96 0.67
CA GLN A 523 -7.15 27.15 1.68
C GLN A 523 -6.96 25.70 1.20
N ASP A 524 -5.80 25.12 1.52
CA ASP A 524 -5.39 23.78 1.13
C ASP A 524 -6.44 22.69 1.43
N HIS A 525 -7.10 22.78 2.59
CA HIS A 525 -8.12 21.83 2.98
C HIS A 525 -9.37 21.92 2.07
N LEU A 526 -9.73 23.12 1.60
CA LEU A 526 -10.82 23.30 0.63
C LEU A 526 -10.42 22.78 -0.75
N ILE A 527 -9.19 23.04 -1.22
CA ILE A 527 -8.69 22.46 -2.48
C ILE A 527 -8.74 20.93 -2.40
N LYS A 528 -8.31 20.37 -1.25
CA LYS A 528 -8.36 18.93 -0.97
C LYS A 528 -9.78 18.37 -1.06
N THR A 529 -10.75 19.07 -0.49
CA THR A 529 -12.18 18.71 -0.54
C THR A 529 -12.75 18.82 -1.97
N LEU A 530 -12.57 19.96 -2.63
CA LEU A 530 -13.08 20.21 -3.99
C LEU A 530 -12.58 19.17 -5.00
N GLY A 531 -11.28 18.89 -4.96
CA GLY A 531 -10.69 17.87 -5.81
C GLY A 531 -10.61 16.50 -5.18
N ARG A 532 -11.36 16.20 -4.11
CA ARG A 532 -11.59 14.85 -3.57
C ARG A 532 -10.29 14.06 -3.37
N TRP A 533 -9.28 14.68 -2.77
CA TRP A 533 -8.00 14.03 -2.48
C TRP A 533 -7.96 13.53 -1.04
N THR A 534 -7.63 12.25 -0.84
CA THR A 534 -7.43 11.68 0.49
C THR A 534 -6.05 12.00 1.06
N SER A 535 -5.05 12.21 0.20
CA SER A 535 -3.67 12.54 0.55
C SER A 535 -3.21 13.88 -0.05
N ASP A 536 -1.99 14.32 0.29
CA ASP A 536 -1.39 15.57 -0.19
C ASP A 536 -0.90 15.47 -1.66
N SER A 537 -1.54 14.60 -2.44
CA SER A 537 -1.29 14.45 -3.87
C SER A 537 -1.59 15.74 -4.65
N TYR A 538 -2.46 16.60 -4.13
CA TYR A 538 -2.84 17.87 -4.75
C TYR A 538 -1.67 18.87 -4.80
N CYS A 539 -0.72 18.80 -3.86
CA CYS A 539 0.48 19.65 -3.85
C CYS A 539 1.32 19.48 -5.12
N ARG A 540 1.28 18.29 -5.75
CA ARG A 540 1.97 18.04 -7.03
C ARG A 540 1.28 18.70 -8.24
N TYR A 541 0.02 19.11 -8.09
CA TYR A 541 -0.76 19.72 -9.18
C TYR A 541 -0.71 21.24 -9.16
N ILE A 542 -0.52 21.86 -7.99
CA ILE A 542 -0.39 23.31 -7.89
C ILE A 542 0.94 23.71 -8.54
N ARG A 543 0.86 24.33 -9.72
CA ARG A 543 2.03 24.87 -10.40
C ARG A 543 2.19 26.34 -10.02
N ILE A 544 3.15 26.60 -9.14
CA ILE A 544 3.43 27.95 -8.67
C ILE A 544 4.21 28.69 -9.78
N SER A 545 3.66 29.81 -10.24
CA SER A 545 4.33 30.66 -11.22
C SER A 545 5.50 31.40 -10.56
N LYS A 546 6.51 31.81 -11.35
CA LYS A 546 7.61 32.64 -10.83
C LYS A 546 7.10 33.95 -10.22
N ASP A 547 6.03 34.53 -10.77
CA ASP A 547 5.38 35.72 -10.23
C ASP A 547 4.77 35.46 -8.85
N THR A 548 4.09 34.32 -8.67
CA THR A 548 3.54 33.91 -7.37
C THR A 548 4.64 33.72 -6.33
N ILE A 549 5.79 33.13 -6.71
CA ILE A 549 6.97 33.02 -5.83
C ILE A 549 7.48 34.42 -5.46
N GLY A 550 7.59 35.32 -6.44
CA GLY A 550 8.03 36.70 -6.20
C GLY A 550 7.08 37.47 -5.27
N LYS A 551 5.77 37.33 -5.45
CA LYS A 551 4.75 37.92 -4.55
C LYS A 551 4.82 37.35 -3.14
N ALA A 552 4.97 36.02 -3.01
CA ALA A 552 5.15 35.37 -1.73
C ALA A 552 6.41 35.88 -1.00
N GLN A 553 7.54 35.95 -1.71
CA GLN A 553 8.79 36.48 -1.14
C GLN A 553 8.65 37.95 -0.69
N LYS A 554 7.98 38.79 -1.48
CA LYS A 554 7.66 40.18 -1.09
C LYS A 554 6.73 40.27 0.12
N SER A 555 5.80 39.32 0.26
CA SER A 555 4.91 39.27 1.43
C SER A 555 5.63 38.89 2.73
N LEU A 556 6.78 38.19 2.65
CA LEU A 556 7.59 37.87 3.84
C LEU A 556 8.22 39.12 4.46
N THR A 557 8.43 40.18 3.68
CA THR A 557 9.01 41.45 4.15
C THR A 557 7.96 42.45 4.63
N LEU A 558 6.68 42.18 4.39
CA LEU A 558 5.58 42.98 4.93
C LEU A 558 5.33 42.49 6.36
N SER A 559 5.91 43.15 7.36
CA SER A 559 5.45 43.01 8.74
C SER A 559 3.96 43.32 8.76
N LYS A 560 3.13 42.37 9.20
CA LYS A 560 1.77 42.69 9.61
C LYS A 560 1.87 43.67 10.79
N ASN A 561 1.83 44.97 10.50
CA ASN A 561 1.42 45.92 11.50
C ASN A 561 -0.09 45.69 11.68
N THR A 562 -0.44 45.38 12.93
CA THR A 562 -1.76 45.01 13.49
C THR A 562 -2.27 43.60 13.19
#